data_AF-A0A534W2J0-F1
#
_entry.id   AF-A0A534W2J0-F1
#
_cell.length_a   1.000
_cell.length_b   1.000
_cell.length_c   1.000
_cell.angle_alpha   90.00
_cell.angle_beta   90.00
_cell.angle_gamma   90.00
#
_symmetry.space_group_name_H-M   'P 1'
#
loop_
_entity.id
_entity.type
_entity.pdbx_description
1 polymer ?
#
loop_
_entity_poly.entity_id
_entity_poly.type
_entity_poly.pdbx_seq_one_letter_code
_entity_poly.pdbx_strand_id
1 'polypeptide(L)' 'RGSRLIPAPACASPSFAQYRGGRSGGGYQPWALIVLELSGDRITGWNSFLDTSTLFPMFGLPPHLPA' A
#
# COMPACT_ATOMS: atom_id res chain seq x y z
N ARG A 1 2.19 9.53 -10.04
CA ARG A 1 0.75 9.79 -10.26
C ARG A 1 0.14 8.53 -10.89
N GLY A 2 -1.10 8.15 -10.55
CA GLY A 2 -1.75 6.94 -11.06
C GLY A 2 -1.65 5.70 -10.16
N SER A 3 -1.10 5.80 -8.95
CA SER A 3 -1.13 4.68 -8.00
C SER A 3 -2.55 4.41 -7.48
N ARG A 4 -2.84 3.15 -7.15
CA ARG A 4 -4.04 2.76 -6.40
C ARG A 4 -3.66 2.47 -4.95
N LEU A 5 -4.50 2.90 -4.01
CA LEU A 5 -4.35 2.62 -2.59
C LEU A 5 -5.55 1.79 -2.14
N ILE A 6 -5.28 0.67 -1.49
CA ILE A 6 -6.29 -0.15 -0.82
C ILE A 6 -6.04 -0.05 0.68
N PRO A 7 -7.05 0.27 1.51
CA PRO A 7 -6.89 0.25 2.96
C PRO A 7 -6.41 -1.12 3.46
N ALA A 8 -5.47 -1.12 4.39
CA ALA A 8 -4.96 -2.32 5.05
C ALA A 8 -5.04 -2.13 6.57
N PRO A 9 -5.30 -3.18 7.36
CA PRO A 9 -5.33 -3.09 8.81
C PRO A 9 -3.94 -3.41 9.41
N ALA A 10 -2.98 -2.49 9.28
CA ALA A 10 -1.62 -2.67 9.84
C ALA A 10 -1.36 -1.77 11.06
N CYS A 11 -0.69 -2.31 12.08
CA CYS A 11 -0.08 -1.57 13.20
C CYS A 11 -1.02 -0.60 13.94
N ALA A 12 -2.33 -0.90 14.02
CA ALA A 12 -3.35 -0.05 14.65
C ALA A 12 -3.34 1.42 14.17
N SER A 13 -2.85 1.67 12.95
CA SER A 13 -2.67 3.00 12.36
C SER A 13 -3.25 3.01 10.94
N PRO A 14 -3.67 4.18 10.40
CA PRO A 14 -4.10 4.26 9.01
C PRO A 14 -2.99 3.77 8.08
N SER A 15 -3.32 2.76 7.29
CA SER A 15 -2.37 2.08 6.44
C SER A 15 -2.99 1.65 5.11
N PHE A 16 -2.15 1.59 4.08
CA PHE A 16 -2.58 1.39 2.71
C PHE A 16 -1.61 0.49 1.95
N ALA A 17 -2.14 -0.49 1.24
CA ALA A 17 -1.42 -1.20 0.20
C ALA A 17 -1.36 -0.31 -1.06
N GLN A 18 -0.15 0.07 -1.47
CA GLN A 18 0.09 0.84 -2.68
C GLN A 18 0.38 -0.08 -3.85
N TYR A 19 -0.34 0.15 -4.95
CA TYR A 19 -0.10 -0.48 -6.23
C TYR A 19 0.23 0.60 -7.28
N ARG A 20 1.24 0.34 -8.12
CA ARG A 20 1.67 1.24 -9.20
C ARG A 20 1.29 0.66 -10.55
N GLY A 21 0.83 1.51 -11.47
CA GLY A 21 0.49 1.07 -12.82
C GLY A 21 1.71 0.53 -13.55
N GLY A 22 1.57 -0.59 -14.25
CA GLY A 22 2.60 -1.13 -15.13
C GLY A 22 2.88 -0.19 -16.31
N ARG A 23 4.12 -0.22 -16.84
CA ARG A 23 4.56 0.67 -17.95
C ARG A 23 3.77 0.53 -19.26
N SER A 24 2.99 -0.54 -19.43
CA SER A 24 2.32 -0.87 -20.71
C SER A 24 0.85 -1.28 -20.58
N GLY A 25 0.10 -0.76 -19.60
CA GLY A 25 -1.33 -1.06 -19.45
C GLY A 25 -1.66 -2.42 -18.83
N GLY A 26 -0.64 -3.19 -18.43
CA GLY A 26 -0.78 -4.46 -17.72
C GLY A 26 -0.99 -4.25 -16.22
N GLY A 27 -2.19 -3.79 -15.83
CA GLY A 27 -2.64 -3.72 -14.44
C GLY A 27 -1.79 -2.90 -13.46
N TYR A 28 -2.07 -3.07 -12.16
CA TYR A 28 -1.28 -2.47 -11.09
C TYR A 28 -0.49 -3.52 -10.31
N GLN A 29 0.80 -3.26 -10.15
CA GLN A 29 1.74 -4.10 -9.42
C GLN A 29 1.91 -3.61 -7.97
N PRO A 30 2.08 -4.52 -7.01
CA PRO A 30 2.27 -4.16 -5.61
C PRO A 30 3.59 -3.39 -5.47
N TRP A 31 3.60 -2.37 -4.62
CA TRP A 31 4.77 -1.49 -4.45
C TRP A 31 5.19 -1.33 -3.00
N ALA A 32 4.27 -1.00 -2.11
CA ALA A 32 4.58 -0.82 -0.69
C ALA A 32 3.35 -0.99 0.19
N LEU A 33 3.55 -1.44 1.43
CA LEU A 33 2.61 -1.19 2.51
C LEU A 33 2.99 0.15 3.15
N ILE A 34 2.09 1.11 3.10
CA ILE A 34 2.24 2.42 3.72
C ILE A 34 1.61 2.37 5.11
N VAL A 35 2.32 2.83 6.12
CA VAL A 35 1.78 3.09 7.46
C VAL A 35 2.00 4.55 7.78
N LEU A 36 0.92 5.25 8.14
CA LEU A 36 0.96 6.65 8.53
C LEU A 36 1.03 6.76 10.04
N GLU A 37 1.93 7.62 10.51
CA GLU A 37 1.95 8.04 11.91
C GLU A 37 1.16 9.34 12.05
N LEU A 38 0.31 9.40 13.08
CA LEU A 38 -0.56 10.54 13.33
C LEU A 38 -0.25 11.20 14.67
N SER A 39 -0.43 12.52 14.71
CA SER A 39 -0.53 13.31 15.93
C SER A 39 -1.73 14.23 15.81
N GLY A 40 -2.82 13.90 16.52
CA GLY A 40 -4.10 14.56 16.35
C GLY A 40 -4.64 14.41 14.93
N ASP A 41 -4.87 15.55 14.26
CA ASP A 41 -5.35 15.64 12.88
C ASP A 41 -4.22 15.72 11.83
N ARG A 42 -2.96 15.54 12.25
CA ARG A 42 -1.78 15.68 11.39
C ARG A 42 -1.09 14.35 11.14
N ILE A 43 -0.58 14.18 9.92
CA ILE A 43 0.37 13.13 9.57
C ILE A 43 1.77 13.61 9.95
N THR A 44 2.45 12.87 10.82
CA THR A 44 3.81 13.16 11.27
C THR A 44 4.84 12.22 10.68
N GLY A 45 4.42 11.06 10.17
CA GLY A 45 5.30 10.07 9.59
C GLY A 45 4.66 9.33 8.42
N TRP A 46 5.49 8.98 7.45
CA TRP A 46 5.14 8.15 6.30
C TRP A 46 6.17 7.04 6.15
N ASN A 47 5.78 5.82 6.52
CA ASN A 47 6.66 4.66 6.43
C ASN A 47 6.21 3.77 5.28
N SER A 48 7.14 3.39 4.40
CA SER A 48 6.87 2.53 3.24
C SER A 48 7.67 1.23 3.36
N PHE A 49 6.98 0.13 3.55
CA PHE A 49 7.58 -1.20 3.61
C PHE A 49 7.47 -1.88 2.25
N LEU A 50 8.62 -2.23 1.66
CA LEU A 50 8.70 -2.65 0.25
C LEU A 50 8.63 -4.17 0.04
N ASP A 51 8.73 -4.97 1.10
CA ASP A 51 8.60 -6.44 1.01
C ASP A 51 7.14 -6.86 0.84
N THR A 52 6.60 -6.55 -0.33
CA THR A 52 5.20 -6.84 -0.67
C THR A 52 4.95 -8.34 -0.83
N SER A 53 5.96 -9.13 -1.21
CA SER A 53 5.87 -10.59 -1.30
C SER A 53 5.51 -11.24 0.03
N THR A 54 6.06 -10.73 1.13
CA THR A 54 5.77 -11.24 2.47
C THR A 54 4.56 -10.54 3.10
N LEU A 55 4.52 -9.20 3.02
CA LEU A 55 3.54 -8.41 3.75
C LEU A 55 2.13 -8.53 3.17
N PHE A 56 1.96 -8.51 1.84
CA PHE A 56 0.62 -8.45 1.26
C PHE A 56 -0.22 -9.69 1.58
N PRO A 57 0.33 -10.92 1.46
CA PRO A 57 -0.39 -12.13 1.87
C PRO A 57 -0.81 -12.13 3.34
N MET A 58 0.03 -11.60 4.25
CA MET A 58 -0.29 -11.55 5.69
C MET A 58 -1.52 -10.70 5.99
N PHE A 59 -1.82 -9.70 5.16
CA PHE A 59 -3.00 -8.85 5.28
C PHE A 59 -4.14 -9.23 4.31
N GLY A 60 -4.02 -10.36 3.60
CA GLY A 60 -5.02 -10.80 2.63
C GLY A 60 -5.17 -9.88 1.41
N LEU A 61 -4.13 -9.11 1.10
CA LEU A 61 -4.13 -8.14 0.01
C LEU A 61 -3.91 -8.83 -1.35
N PRO A 62 -4.58 -8.38 -2.42
CA PRO A 62 -4.40 -8.96 -3.75
C PRO A 62 -2.93 -8.86 -4.22
N PRO A 63 -2.39 -9.89 -4.89
CA PRO A 63 -1.03 -9.84 -5.42
C PRO A 63 -0.89 -8.85 -6.59
N HIS A 64 -1.96 -8.58 -7.31
CA HIS A 64 -2.05 -7.60 -8.40
C HIS A 64 -3.47 -7.05 -8.48
N LEU A 65 -3.65 -5.86 -9.07
CA LEU A 65 -4.97 -5.32 -9.40
C LEU A 65 -5.14 -5.23 -10.92
N PRO A 66 -6.37 -5.42 -11.43
CA PRO A 66 -6.68 -5.15 -12.83
C PRO A 66 -6.47 -3.66 -13.18
N ALA A 67 -6.24 -3.38 -14.47
CA ALA A 67 -6.06 -2.02 -15.00
C ALA A 67 -7.33 -1.17 -14.88
#